data_AF-A0A2R6III7-F1
#
_entry.id   AF-A0A2R6III7-F1
#
_cell.length_a   1.000
_cell.length_b   1.000
_cell.length_c   1.000
_cell.angle_alpha   90.00
_cell.angle_beta   90.00
_cell.angle_gamma   90.00
#
_symmetry.space_group_name_H-M   'P 1'
#
loop_
_entity.id
_entity.type
_entity.pdbx_description
1 polymer ?
#
loop_
_entity_poly.entity_id
_entity_poly.type
_entity_poly.pdbx_seq_one_letter_code
_entity_poly.pdbx_strand_id
1 'polypeptide(L)'
;MSHTVAAGRSWVRAVGRRRLLVVVAAGLVPWVVVPYEVGASLVFSFGLVNQNPLSLQPVVGYVLVRTGPLPPSLLAWPTATVLYVLAVASAALAAVEREDRRVTAGLFALAGLDVLYFAVAFSSVRLRVVALPLGVALLWLAAWESLPDGWRP
;
A
#
# COMPACT_ATOMS: atom_id res chain seq x y z
N MET A 1 -13.52 -6.70 29.38
CA MET A 1 -12.96 -6.99 28.03
C MET A 1 -14.05 -7.21 26.97
N SER A 2 -15.15 -6.44 27.00
CA SER A 2 -16.36 -6.68 26.18
C SER A 2 -16.69 -5.55 25.20
N HIS A 3 -16.08 -4.36 25.33
CA HIS A 3 -16.36 -3.20 24.48
C HIS A 3 -15.61 -3.22 23.13
N THR A 4 -14.43 -3.82 23.07
CA THR A 4 -13.56 -3.82 21.88
C THR A 4 -14.11 -4.65 20.73
N VAL A 5 -14.77 -5.77 21.03
CA VAL A 5 -15.31 -6.69 20.01
C VAL A 5 -16.58 -6.12 19.36
N ALA A 6 -17.38 -5.34 20.10
CA ALA A 6 -18.58 -4.70 19.56
C ALA A 6 -18.25 -3.60 18.54
N ALA A 7 -17.24 -2.77 18.85
CA ALA A 7 -16.75 -1.72 17.97
C ALA A 7 -16.09 -2.27 16.68
N GLY A 8 -15.37 -3.39 16.79
CA GLY A 8 -14.81 -4.07 15.62
C GLY A 8 -15.90 -4.56 14.65
N ARG A 9 -17.01 -5.10 15.18
CA ARG A 9 -18.13 -5.59 14.35
C ARG A 9 -18.95 -4.48 13.71
N SER A 10 -19.12 -3.33 14.38
CA SER A 10 -19.85 -2.20 13.80
C SER A 10 -19.08 -1.56 12.64
N TRP A 11 -17.76 -1.41 12.76
CA TRP A 11 -16.93 -0.89 11.67
C TRP A 11 -16.86 -1.84 10.46
N VAL A 12 -16.76 -3.16 10.66
CA VAL A 12 -16.77 -4.15 9.56
C VAL A 12 -18.14 -4.21 8.84
N ARG A 13 -19.21 -3.75 9.48
CA ARG A 13 -20.51 -3.58 8.81
C ARG A 13 -20.57 -2.29 8.02
N ALA A 14 -20.02 -1.20 8.56
CA ALA A 14 -19.93 0.09 7.87
C ALA A 14 -19.00 0.02 6.64
N VAL A 15 -17.83 -0.61 6.80
CA VAL A 15 -16.90 -0.96 5.73
C VAL A 15 -17.17 -2.39 5.30
N GLY A 16 -17.92 -2.57 4.21
CA GLY A 16 -18.33 -3.91 3.74
C GLY A 16 -17.19 -4.94 3.79
N ARG A 17 -17.45 -6.14 4.32
CA ARG A 17 -16.43 -7.18 4.60
C ARG A 17 -15.46 -7.43 3.45
N ARG A 18 -15.94 -7.44 2.21
CA ARG A 18 -15.11 -7.59 1.00
C ARG A 18 -14.10 -6.46 0.86
N ARG A 19 -14.55 -5.21 0.98
CA ARG A 19 -13.71 -4.01 0.94
C ARG A 19 -12.63 -4.08 2.02
N LEU A 20 -13.02 -4.42 3.25
CA LEU A 20 -12.06 -4.57 4.34
C LEU A 20 -10.98 -5.61 4.03
N LEU A 21 -11.37 -6.79 3.54
CA LEU A 21 -10.43 -7.85 3.19
C LEU A 21 -9.45 -7.39 2.11
N VAL A 22 -9.93 -6.69 1.08
CA VAL A 22 -9.08 -6.16 0.01
C VAL A 22 -8.10 -5.11 0.55
N VAL A 23 -8.56 -4.18 1.39
CA VAL A 23 -7.69 -3.15 2.01
C VAL A 23 -6.60 -3.80 2.86
N VAL A 24 -6.97 -4.76 3.73
CA VAL A 24 -6.02 -5.48 4.58
C VAL A 24 -5.03 -6.28 3.74
N ALA A 25 -5.52 -7.00 2.72
CA ALA A 25 -4.67 -7.75 1.81
C ALA A 25 -3.68 -6.82 1.09
N ALA A 26 -4.15 -5.67 0.60
CA ALA A 26 -3.30 -4.66 -0.03
C ALA A 26 -2.18 -4.18 0.89
N GLY A 27 -2.38 -4.11 2.21
CA GLY A 27 -1.31 -3.75 3.16
C GLY A 27 -0.32 -4.86 3.47
N LEU A 28 -0.73 -6.13 3.39
CA LEU A 28 0.06 -7.28 3.85
C LEU A 28 0.84 -7.98 2.74
N VAL A 29 0.40 -7.89 1.49
CA VAL A 29 1.15 -8.46 0.37
C VAL A 29 2.40 -7.65 0.06
N PRO A 30 3.45 -8.26 -0.52
CA PRO A 30 4.52 -7.49 -1.13
C PRO A 30 3.95 -6.67 -2.29
N TRP A 31 4.19 -5.36 -2.25
CA TRP A 31 3.85 -4.44 -3.32
C TRP A 31 4.75 -4.60 -4.53
N VAL A 32 6.04 -4.81 -4.29
CA VAL A 32 7.02 -5.03 -5.35
C VAL A 32 7.93 -6.17 -4.97
N VAL A 33 8.22 -7.05 -5.93
CA VAL A 33 9.21 -8.12 -5.78
C VAL A 33 10.35 -7.83 -6.74
N VAL A 34 11.56 -7.72 -6.21
CA VAL A 34 12.78 -7.52 -6.99
C VAL A 34 13.61 -8.79 -6.87
N PRO A 35 13.58 -9.69 -7.88
CA PRO A 35 14.40 -10.89 -7.88
C PRO A 35 15.87 -10.54 -8.18
N TYR A 36 16.77 -11.25 -7.52
CA TYR A 36 18.22 -11.19 -7.73
C TYR A 36 18.76 -12.59 -8.03
N GLU A 37 20.04 -12.69 -8.39
CA GLU A 37 20.70 -13.98 -8.63
C GLU A 37 20.62 -14.93 -7.43
N VAL A 38 20.67 -14.37 -6.21
CA VAL A 38 20.51 -15.14 -4.96
C VAL A 38 19.51 -14.43 -4.04
N GLY A 39 18.23 -14.80 -4.16
CA GLY A 39 17.14 -14.30 -3.32
C GLY A 39 16.31 -13.20 -3.97
N ALA A 40 15.45 -12.55 -3.18
CA ALA A 40 14.64 -11.41 -3.61
C ALA A 40 14.57 -10.33 -2.53
N SER A 41 14.34 -9.08 -2.96
CA SER A 41 13.89 -8.00 -2.09
C SER A 41 12.38 -7.81 -2.27
N LEU A 42 11.67 -7.86 -1.16
CA LEU A 42 10.22 -7.70 -1.09
C LEU A 42 9.90 -6.33 -0.50
N VAL A 43 9.24 -5.49 -1.26
CA VAL A 43 8.82 -4.15 -0.83
C VAL A 43 7.39 -4.25 -0.33
N PHE A 44 7.16 -3.98 0.96
CA PHE A 44 5.84 -3.98 1.58
C PHE A 44 5.37 -2.55 1.89
N SER A 45 4.11 -2.40 2.28
CA SER A 45 3.57 -1.13 2.77
C SER A 45 4.28 -0.59 4.02
N PHE A 46 5.02 -1.41 4.78
CA PHE A 46 5.65 -1.01 6.04
C PHE A 46 7.18 -1.02 6.01
N GLY A 47 7.78 -1.66 5.01
CA GLY A 47 9.23 -1.85 4.96
C GLY A 47 9.68 -2.73 3.81
N LEU A 48 10.99 -2.86 3.68
CA LEU A 48 11.66 -3.68 2.69
C LEU A 48 12.26 -4.90 3.39
N VAL A 49 11.94 -6.09 2.89
CA VAL A 49 12.48 -7.36 3.38
C VAL A 49 13.45 -7.91 2.33
N ASN A 50 14.74 -7.95 2.66
CA ASN A 50 15.72 -8.69 1.85
C ASN A 50 15.79 -10.12 2.34
N GLN A 51 15.90 -11.09 1.44
CA GLN A 51 15.98 -12.50 1.80
C GLN A 51 17.42 -13.02 1.96
N ASN A 52 18.42 -12.31 1.45
CA ASN A 52 19.82 -12.73 1.51
C ASN A 52 20.79 -11.54 1.70
N PRO A 53 21.28 -11.28 2.93
CA PRO A 53 20.83 -11.88 4.20
C PRO A 53 19.40 -11.45 4.57
N LEU A 54 18.70 -12.29 5.34
CA LEU A 54 17.36 -11.97 5.83
C LEU A 54 17.40 -10.71 6.71
N SER A 55 16.79 -9.63 6.23
CA SER A 55 16.76 -8.35 6.94
C SER A 55 15.48 -7.58 6.63
N LEU A 56 14.95 -6.89 7.64
CA LEU A 56 13.82 -5.97 7.51
C LEU A 56 14.32 -4.54 7.70
N GLN A 57 14.10 -3.70 6.69
CA GLN A 57 14.35 -2.27 6.75
C GLN A 57 13.00 -1.52 6.78
N PRO A 58 12.58 -0.96 7.92
CA PRO A 58 11.34 -0.20 8.02
C PRO A 58 11.37 1.02 7.09
N VAL A 59 10.21 1.39 6.53
CA VAL A 59 10.09 2.55 5.63
C VAL A 59 10.52 3.86 6.32
N VAL A 60 10.21 4.01 7.61
CA VAL A 60 10.59 5.16 8.42
C VAL A 60 12.12 5.22 8.57
N GLY A 61 12.76 4.08 8.82
CA GLY A 61 14.22 3.98 8.86
C GLY A 61 14.85 4.27 7.49
N TYR A 62 14.20 3.84 6.41
CA TYR A 62 14.67 4.11 5.04
C TYR A 62 14.66 5.61 4.70
N VAL A 63 13.63 6.35 5.12
CA VAL A 63 13.50 7.79 4.84
C VAL A 63 14.29 8.66 5.82
N LEU A 64 14.28 8.35 7.12
CA LEU A 64 14.87 9.20 8.15
C LEU A 64 16.36 8.94 8.42
N VAL A 65 16.83 7.70 8.26
CA VAL A 65 18.23 7.33 8.56
C VAL A 65 19.13 7.53 7.33
N ARG A 66 18.56 7.56 6.12
CA ARG A 66 19.32 7.78 4.89
C ARG A 66 19.51 9.28 4.67
N THR A 67 20.66 9.80 5.07
CA THR A 67 21.01 11.24 5.16
C THR A 67 21.33 11.94 3.82
N GLY A 68 21.07 11.30 2.67
CA GLY A 68 21.36 11.87 1.34
C GLY A 68 20.11 12.05 0.48
N PRO A 69 20.10 12.97 -0.50
CA PRO A 69 18.96 13.17 -1.40
C PRO A 69 18.68 11.89 -2.19
N LEU A 70 17.49 11.31 -1.99
CA LEU A 70 17.04 10.19 -2.80
C LEU A 70 16.45 10.68 -4.12
N PRO A 71 16.70 9.98 -5.24
CA PRO A 71 15.94 10.19 -6.47
C PRO A 71 14.43 10.11 -6.22
N PRO A 72 13.61 10.93 -6.90
CA PRO A 72 12.15 10.91 -6.72
C PRO A 72 11.52 9.53 -6.90
N SER A 73 12.05 8.72 -7.81
CA SER A 73 11.61 7.34 -8.03
C SER A 73 11.77 6.45 -6.81
N LEU A 74 12.79 6.66 -5.97
CA LEU A 74 12.98 5.90 -4.73
C LEU A 74 12.10 6.41 -3.58
N LEU A 75 11.63 7.66 -3.64
CA LEU A 75 10.66 8.22 -2.69
C LEU A 75 9.22 7.81 -3.00
N ALA A 76 8.93 7.34 -4.22
CA ALA A 76 7.59 6.92 -4.61
C ALA A 76 7.03 5.79 -3.72
N TRP A 77 7.84 4.82 -3.31
CA TRP A 77 7.39 3.77 -2.39
C TRP A 77 7.01 4.31 -0.98
N PRO A 78 7.84 5.15 -0.33
CA PRO A 78 7.43 5.85 0.89
C PRO A 78 6.18 6.72 0.72
N THR A 79 6.04 7.44 -0.40
CA THR A 79 4.84 8.23 -0.68
C THR A 79 3.60 7.34 -0.79
N ALA A 80 3.69 6.23 -1.55
CA ALA A 80 2.64 5.23 -1.63
C ALA A 80 2.24 4.68 -0.26
N THR A 81 3.21 4.48 0.63
CA THR A 81 2.98 4.04 2.02
C THR A 81 2.14 5.06 2.78
N VAL A 82 2.51 6.35 2.72
CA VAL A 82 1.74 7.42 3.35
C VAL A 82 0.32 7.49 2.78
N LEU A 83 0.19 7.43 1.45
CA LEU A 83 -1.11 7.42 0.77
C LEU A 83 -1.97 6.23 1.21
N TYR A 84 -1.40 5.04 1.31
CA TYR A 84 -2.10 3.85 1.80
C TYR A 84 -2.57 4.02 3.25
N VAL A 85 -1.72 4.54 4.15
CA VAL A 85 -2.09 4.78 5.55
C VAL A 85 -3.21 5.83 5.65
N LEU A 86 -3.11 6.92 4.88
CA LEU A 86 -4.17 7.93 4.80
C LEU A 86 -5.47 7.34 4.25
N ALA A 87 -5.40 6.44 3.26
CA ALA A 87 -6.57 5.76 2.72
C ALA A 87 -7.24 4.85 3.77
N VAL A 88 -6.45 4.08 4.53
CA VAL A 88 -6.94 3.26 5.64
C VAL A 88 -7.58 4.13 6.73
N ALA A 89 -6.95 5.25 7.08
CA ALA A 89 -7.49 6.19 8.06
C ALA A 89 -8.81 6.83 7.56
N SER A 90 -8.88 7.18 6.27
CA SER A 90 -10.09 7.71 5.65
C SER A 90 -11.21 6.65 5.64
N ALA A 91 -10.91 5.40 5.29
CA ALA A 91 -11.84 4.28 5.38
C ALA A 91 -12.32 4.01 6.83
N ALA A 92 -11.47 4.25 7.83
CA ALA A 92 -11.84 4.09 9.24
C ALA A 92 -12.93 5.09 9.67
N LEU A 93 -13.01 6.27 9.04
CA LEU A 93 -14.06 7.26 9.28
C LEU A 93 -15.46 6.76 8.91
N ALA A 94 -15.59 5.65 8.19
CA ALA A 94 -16.86 5.00 7.93
C ALA A 94 -17.56 4.57 9.23
N ALA A 95 -16.80 4.24 10.29
CA ALA A 95 -17.35 3.89 11.60
C ALA A 95 -18.21 5.00 12.21
N VAL A 96 -17.95 6.25 11.81
CA VAL A 96 -18.61 7.45 12.32
C VAL A 96 -19.35 8.21 11.19
N GLU A 97 -19.60 7.54 10.06
CA GLU A 97 -20.32 8.10 8.91
C GLU A 97 -19.68 9.37 8.32
N ARG A 98 -18.36 9.55 8.50
CA ARG A 98 -17.60 10.70 7.99
C ARG A 98 -16.65 10.36 6.85
N GLU A 99 -16.74 9.16 6.32
CA GLU A 99 -15.92 8.76 5.18
C GLU A 99 -16.30 9.55 3.92
N ASP A 100 -15.32 10.19 3.27
CA ASP A 100 -15.42 10.55 1.87
C ASP A 100 -14.83 9.43 1.00
N ARG A 101 -15.72 8.68 0.35
CA ARG A 101 -15.36 7.55 -0.51
C ARG A 101 -14.52 7.96 -1.73
N ARG A 102 -14.67 9.19 -2.22
CA ARG A 102 -13.88 9.69 -3.36
C ARG A 102 -12.43 9.90 -2.95
N VAL A 103 -12.22 10.48 -1.77
CA VAL A 103 -10.89 10.67 -1.18
C VAL A 103 -10.25 9.31 -0.92
N THR A 104 -10.97 8.37 -0.31
CA THR A 104 -10.44 7.04 -0.01
C THR A 104 -10.05 6.28 -1.29
N ALA A 105 -10.92 6.27 -2.30
CA ALA A 105 -10.62 5.64 -3.59
C ALA A 105 -9.43 6.31 -4.29
N GLY A 106 -9.37 7.65 -4.28
CA GLY A 106 -8.28 8.42 -4.87
C GLY A 106 -6.94 8.13 -4.21
N LEU A 107 -6.90 8.05 -2.88
CA LEU A 107 -5.67 7.73 -2.12
C LEU A 107 -5.14 6.32 -2.46
N PHE A 108 -6.02 5.31 -2.55
CA PHE A 108 -5.61 3.97 -2.99
C PHE A 108 -5.15 3.94 -4.46
N ALA A 109 -5.82 4.67 -5.34
CA ALA A 109 -5.45 4.76 -6.75
C ALA A 109 -4.06 5.40 -6.93
N LEU A 110 -3.81 6.52 -6.24
CA LEU A 110 -2.52 7.20 -6.23
C LEU A 110 -1.42 6.35 -5.60
N ALA A 111 -1.71 5.63 -4.50
CA ALA A 111 -0.75 4.69 -3.92
C ALA A 111 -0.35 3.61 -4.93
N GLY A 112 -1.31 3.04 -5.66
CA GLY A 112 -1.04 2.08 -6.73
C GLY A 112 -0.22 2.67 -7.88
N LEU A 113 -0.49 3.93 -8.26
CA LEU A 113 0.27 4.65 -9.28
C LEU A 113 1.72 4.88 -8.86
N ASP A 114 1.96 5.29 -7.62
CA ASP A 114 3.30 5.49 -7.06
C ASP A 114 4.09 4.18 -7.00
N VAL A 115 3.46 3.07 -6.61
CA VAL A 115 4.09 1.73 -6.63
C VAL A 115 4.44 1.32 -8.07
N LEU A 116 3.56 1.57 -9.03
CA LEU A 116 3.83 1.30 -10.43
C LEU A 116 4.99 2.15 -10.97
N TYR A 117 4.99 3.45 -10.66
CA TYR A 117 6.07 4.36 -11.02
C TYR A 117 7.39 3.92 -10.41
N PHE A 118 7.42 3.56 -9.13
CA PHE A 118 8.59 2.98 -8.47
C PHE A 118 9.10 1.75 -9.23
N ALA A 119 8.23 0.79 -9.54
CA ALA A 119 8.65 -0.46 -10.20
C ALA A 119 9.20 -0.22 -11.62
N VAL A 120 8.53 0.63 -12.40
CA VAL A 120 8.97 0.99 -13.77
C VAL A 120 10.28 1.75 -13.74
N ALA A 121 10.39 2.78 -12.89
CA ALA A 121 11.60 3.59 -12.78
C ALA A 121 12.78 2.79 -12.20
N PHE A 122 12.53 1.87 -11.27
CA PHE A 122 13.57 0.97 -10.76
C PHE A 122 14.07 0.02 -11.85
N SER A 123 13.16 -0.54 -12.65
CA SER A 123 13.50 -1.48 -13.73
C SER A 123 14.22 -0.80 -14.90
N SER A 124 13.89 0.47 -15.21
CA SER A 124 14.51 1.19 -16.34
C SER A 124 15.98 1.54 -16.10
N VAL A 125 16.38 1.73 -14.84
CA VAL A 125 17.76 2.08 -14.47
C VAL A 125 18.65 0.85 -14.29
N ARG A 126 18.06 -0.35 -14.13
CA ARG A 126 18.79 -1.60 -13.83
C ARG A 126 18.69 -2.58 -14.99
N LEU A 127 19.75 -2.71 -15.78
CA LEU A 127 19.86 -3.77 -16.78
C LEU A 127 19.77 -5.15 -16.06
N ARG A 128 18.87 -6.01 -16.53
CA ARG A 128 18.63 -7.39 -16.06
C ARG A 128 17.92 -7.56 -14.70
N VAL A 129 17.40 -6.49 -14.08
CA VAL A 129 16.59 -6.59 -12.86
C VAL A 129 15.21 -5.98 -13.10
N VAL A 130 14.17 -6.82 -13.05
CA VAL A 130 12.78 -6.38 -13.26
C VAL A 130 12.05 -6.38 -11.93
N ALA A 131 11.61 -5.20 -11.50
CA ALA A 131 10.76 -5.04 -10.33
C ALA A 131 9.31 -5.39 -10.68
N LEU A 132 8.76 -6.42 -10.05
CA LEU A 132 7.42 -6.94 -10.31
C LEU A 132 6.37 -6.24 -9.42
N PRO A 133 5.45 -5.42 -9.97
CA PRO A 133 4.53 -4.60 -9.19
C PRO A 133 3.28 -5.38 -8.74
N LEU A 134 3.43 -6.34 -7.83
CA LEU A 134 2.34 -7.24 -7.41
C LEU A 134 1.20 -6.52 -6.66
N GLY A 135 1.52 -5.51 -5.83
CA GLY A 135 0.53 -4.83 -5.00
C GLY A 135 -0.36 -3.83 -5.73
N VAL A 136 0.01 -3.43 -6.96
CA VAL A 136 -0.74 -2.41 -7.73
C VAL A 136 -2.17 -2.87 -7.97
N ALA A 137 -2.35 -4.12 -8.38
CA ALA A 137 -3.68 -4.68 -8.62
C ALA A 137 -4.56 -4.67 -7.36
N LEU A 138 -3.98 -4.98 -6.19
CA LEU A 138 -4.73 -4.97 -4.92
C LEU A 138 -5.03 -3.55 -4.42
N LEU A 139 -4.11 -2.59 -4.63
CA LEU A 139 -4.35 -1.18 -4.33
C LEU A 139 -5.45 -0.61 -5.23
N TRP A 140 -5.44 -0.90 -6.52
CA TRP A 140 -6.51 -0.47 -7.43
C TRP A 140 -7.82 -1.20 -7.18
N LEU A 141 -7.78 -2.48 -6.78
CA LEU A 141 -8.98 -3.16 -6.32
C LEU A 141 -9.53 -2.53 -5.04
N ALA A 142 -8.67 -2.10 -4.10
CA ALA A 142 -9.10 -1.35 -2.91
C ALA A 142 -9.73 0.00 -3.28
N ALA A 143 -9.19 0.68 -4.30
CA ALA A 143 -9.78 1.89 -4.86
C ALA A 143 -11.16 1.60 -5.47
N TRP A 144 -11.27 0.52 -6.25
CA TRP A 144 -12.53 0.05 -6.85
C TRP A 144 -13.61 -0.26 -5.81
N GLU A 145 -13.25 -1.02 -4.78
CA GLU A 145 -14.17 -1.33 -3.69
C GLU A 145 -14.57 -0.10 -2.87
N SER A 146 -13.75 0.95 -2.90
CA SER A 146 -14.02 2.21 -2.20
C SER A 146 -14.77 3.25 -3.06
N LEU A 147 -14.96 3.01 -4.36
CA LEU A 147 -15.71 3.93 -5.23
C LEU A 147 -17.15 4.12 -4.73
N PRO A 148 -17.71 5.35 -4.84
CA PRO A 148 -19.14 5.59 -4.62
C PRO A 148 -20.00 4.73 -5.55
N ASP A 149 -21.16 4.27 -5.09
CA ASP A 149 -21.99 3.30 -5.82
C ASP A 149 -22.47 3.84 -7.18
N GLY A 150 -22.66 5.16 -7.32
CA GLY A 150 -23.03 5.81 -8.58
C GLY A 150 -21.89 6.03 -9.59
N TRP A 151 -20.65 5.61 -9.27
CA TRP A 151 -19.49 5.71 -10.18
C TRP A 151 -19.05 4.35 -10.73
N ARG A 152 -19.68 3.26 -10.29
CA ARG A 152 -19.41 1.93 -10.83
C ARG A 152 -20.16 1.79 -12.17
N PRO A 153 -19.48 1.45 -13.27
CA PRO A 153 -20.12 1.22 -14.57
C PRO A 153 -21.01 -0.03 -14.58
#